data_AF-A0A1U7UNU0-F1
#
_entry.id   AF-A0A1U7UNU0-F1
#
_cell.length_a   1.000
_cell.length_b   1.000
_cell.length_c   1.000
_cell.angle_alpha   90.00
_cell.angle_beta   90.00
_cell.angle_gamma   90.00
#
_symmetry.space_group_name_H-M   'P 1'
#
loop_
_entity.id
_entity.type
_entity.pdbx_description
1 polymer ?
#
loop_
_entity_poly.entity_id
_entity_poly.type
_entity_poly.pdbx_seq_one_letter_code
_entity_poly.pdbx_strand_id
1 'polypeptide(L)'
;MTVRWWRSSYFDRRKMAKLVRLVVIAAVSMFLLVTPIALAIEEDLDNDVDLLETDVIGYDQSESNYDEESYDSSLYSVPGPNNKQTLAPEPYPGFHTQVGECLEKISDDCGVIIFNRIFDSGKYSDVEECCGQLLILGRKCHNIIVESTLDSPELKGVNKTEVWENSDKLWKECGAYAPL
;
A
#
# COMPACT_ATOMS: atom_id res chain seq x y z
N MET A 1 12.70 -44.30 -3.17
CA MET A 1 13.66 -43.71 -2.21
C MET A 1 13.51 -42.20 -2.27
N THR A 2 12.84 -41.60 -1.28
CA THR A 2 12.54 -40.17 -1.20
C THR A 2 13.37 -39.55 -0.06
N VAL A 3 14.35 -38.72 -0.40
CA VAL A 3 15.15 -37.98 0.59
C VAL A 3 14.47 -36.66 0.91
N ARG A 4 13.70 -36.65 2.00
CA ARG A 4 13.20 -35.45 2.67
C ARG A 4 14.23 -35.06 3.74
N TRP A 5 15.20 -34.25 3.36
CA TRP A 5 16.12 -33.63 4.32
C TRP A 5 16.25 -32.16 3.94
N TRP A 6 15.59 -31.30 4.72
CA TRP A 6 16.03 -29.95 5.13
C TRP A 6 14.90 -29.32 5.94
N ARG A 7 14.81 -29.71 7.22
CA ARG A 7 14.10 -28.93 8.23
C ARG A 7 14.96 -28.94 9.49
N SER A 8 16.00 -28.11 9.49
CA SER A 8 16.82 -27.83 10.67
C SER A 8 16.50 -26.43 11.19
N SER A 9 15.57 -26.39 12.15
CA SER A 9 15.74 -25.83 13.50
C SER A 9 16.43 -24.48 13.75
N TYR A 10 16.47 -23.55 12.80
CA TYR A 10 16.73 -22.13 13.07
C TYR A 10 15.49 -21.32 12.67
N PHE A 11 14.99 -20.47 13.56
CA PHE A 11 13.83 -19.58 13.38
C PHE A 11 12.45 -20.15 13.79
N ASP A 12 12.28 -20.45 15.08
CA ASP A 12 10.95 -20.57 15.67
C ASP A 12 10.31 -19.18 15.77
N ARG A 13 9.44 -18.83 14.81
CA ARG A 13 8.73 -17.55 14.72
C ARG A 13 8.05 -17.13 16.03
N ARG A 14 7.63 -18.10 16.86
CA ARG A 14 7.00 -17.83 18.17
C ARG A 14 8.01 -17.38 19.22
N LYS A 15 9.26 -17.85 19.16
CA LYS A 15 10.35 -17.39 20.03
C LYS A 15 10.83 -16.01 19.61
N MET A 16 10.91 -15.76 18.31
CA MET A 16 11.28 -14.44 17.77
C MET A 16 10.21 -13.39 18.12
N ALA A 17 8.92 -13.70 17.98
CA ALA A 17 7.84 -12.79 18.39
C ALA A 17 7.88 -12.45 19.89
N LYS A 18 8.24 -13.41 20.76
CA LYS A 18 8.41 -13.17 22.21
C LYS A 18 9.62 -12.29 22.50
N LEU A 19 10.75 -12.54 21.83
CA LEU A 19 11.96 -11.73 21.97
C LEU A 19 11.71 -10.29 21.53
N VAL A 20 11.07 -10.09 20.38
CA VAL A 20 10.72 -8.75 19.87
C VAL A 20 9.80 -8.02 20.85
N ARG A 21 8.77 -8.69 21.39
CA ARG A 21 7.89 -8.10 22.42
C ARG A 21 8.65 -7.68 23.68
N LEU A 22 9.57 -8.50 24.17
CA LEU A 22 10.37 -8.16 25.36
C LEU A 22 11.30 -6.97 25.11
N VAL A 23 11.92 -6.90 23.94
CA VAL A 23 12.79 -5.77 23.55
C VAL A 23 11.98 -4.48 23.44
N VAL A 24 10.80 -4.51 22.83
CA VAL A 24 9.90 -3.33 22.72
C VAL A 24 9.45 -2.85 24.11
N ILE A 25 9.03 -3.77 24.99
CA ILE A 25 8.62 -3.40 26.36
C ILE A 25 9.79 -2.78 27.14
N ALA A 26 10.98 -3.36 27.05
CA ALA A 26 12.16 -2.84 27.72
C ALA A 26 12.55 -1.45 27.20
N ALA A 27 12.48 -1.22 25.89
CA ALA A 27 12.74 0.07 25.28
C ALA A 27 11.74 1.14 25.75
N VAL A 28 10.43 0.86 25.65
CA VAL A 28 9.37 1.78 26.10
C VAL A 28 9.52 2.11 27.59
N SER A 29 9.81 1.10 28.43
CA SER A 29 10.07 1.29 29.85
C SER A 29 11.27 2.21 30.10
N MET A 30 12.38 2.03 29.38
CA MET A 30 13.53 2.94 29.45
C MET A 30 13.16 4.37 29.06
N PHE A 31 12.40 4.58 27.99
CA PHE A 31 11.97 5.91 27.56
C PHE A 31 11.07 6.61 28.60
N LEU A 32 10.20 5.86 29.28
CA LEU A 32 9.33 6.41 30.33
C LEU A 32 10.09 6.76 31.62
N LEU A 33 11.21 6.08 31.91
CA LEU A 33 12.00 6.35 33.12
C LEU A 33 13.02 7.49 32.94
N VAL A 34 13.40 7.81 31.69
CA VAL A 34 14.47 8.78 31.38
C VAL A 34 13.90 10.12 30.88
N THR A 35 12.61 10.19 30.55
CA THR A 35 11.95 11.47 30.26
C THR A 35 11.59 12.17 31.57
N PRO A 36 12.11 13.38 31.84
CA PRO A 36 11.54 14.21 32.90
C PRO A 36 10.10 14.52 32.51
N ILE A 37 9.14 14.19 33.38
CA ILE A 37 7.73 14.52 33.20
C ILE A 37 7.61 16.04 33.26
N ALA A 38 7.74 16.70 32.11
CA ALA A 38 7.32 18.09 31.95
C ALA A 38 5.79 18.10 31.82
N LEU A 39 5.10 17.85 32.92
CA LEU A 39 3.70 18.24 33.07
C LEU A 39 3.69 19.59 33.81
N ALA A 40 3.85 20.66 33.04
CA ALA A 40 3.34 21.96 33.46
C ALA A 40 1.93 22.08 32.89
N ILE A 41 0.95 21.94 33.78
CA ILE A 41 -0.41 22.44 33.59
C ILE A 41 -0.32 23.93 33.91
N GLU A 42 -0.43 24.78 32.90
CA GLU A 42 -0.87 26.15 33.09
C GLU A 42 -2.26 26.24 32.44
N GLU A 43 -3.28 26.06 33.29
CA GLU A 43 -4.54 26.76 33.11
C GLU A 43 -4.20 28.25 33.17
N ASP A 44 -4.54 29.01 32.15
CA ASP A 44 -5.05 30.35 32.37
C ASP A 44 -6.09 30.70 31.32
N LEU A 45 -7.19 31.15 31.90
CA LEU A 45 -8.47 31.55 31.33
C LEU A 45 -8.35 32.90 30.59
N ASP A 46 -9.40 33.19 29.85
CA ASP A 46 -9.84 34.52 29.39
C ASP A 46 -9.15 35.12 28.15
N ASN A 47 -9.88 35.09 27.03
CA ASN A 47 -10.47 36.33 26.56
C ASN A 47 -11.70 36.07 25.66
N ASP A 48 -12.80 36.67 26.08
CA ASP A 48 -14.07 36.77 25.40
C ASP A 48 -13.92 37.37 23.99
N VAL A 49 -14.46 36.69 22.97
CA VAL A 49 -14.82 37.32 21.69
C VAL A 49 -16.34 37.31 21.61
N ASP A 50 -16.92 38.46 21.95
CA ASP A 50 -18.27 38.81 21.54
C ASP A 50 -18.20 39.91 20.48
N LEU A 51 -19.01 39.73 19.43
CA LEU A 51 -19.52 40.74 18.50
C LEU A 51 -18.54 41.52 17.60
N LEU A 52 -18.59 41.21 16.29
CA LEU A 52 -19.37 42.01 15.32
C LEU A 52 -19.36 41.32 13.93
N GLU A 53 -20.55 41.15 13.35
CA GLU A 53 -20.73 40.99 11.90
C GLU A 53 -20.07 42.17 11.19
N THR A 54 -19.28 41.93 10.14
CA THR A 54 -19.51 42.46 8.77
C THR A 54 -18.32 42.21 7.84
N ASP A 55 -18.67 41.79 6.62
CA ASP A 55 -18.06 42.18 5.34
C ASP A 55 -16.72 41.59 4.89
N VAL A 56 -16.84 40.66 3.94
CA VAL A 56 -16.04 40.47 2.71
C VAL A 56 -14.72 41.25 2.64
N ILE A 57 -13.58 40.56 2.78
CA ILE A 57 -12.33 40.91 2.09
C ILE A 57 -11.57 39.61 1.74
N GLY A 58 -11.16 39.50 0.48
CA GLY A 58 -10.35 38.41 -0.03
C GLY A 58 -8.99 38.35 0.66
N TYR A 59 -8.54 37.14 0.96
CA TYR A 59 -7.22 36.92 1.53
C TYR A 59 -6.23 36.51 0.45
N ASP A 60 -5.38 37.49 0.21
CA ASP A 60 -4.13 37.49 -0.51
C ASP A 60 -3.14 36.49 0.08
N GLN A 61 -2.28 35.99 -0.79
CA GLN A 61 -1.24 35.03 -0.52
C GLN A 61 -0.08 35.73 0.19
N SER A 62 0.27 35.28 1.40
CA SER A 62 1.54 35.64 2.03
C SER A 62 2.25 34.38 2.50
N GLU A 63 3.41 34.15 1.89
CA GLU A 63 4.36 33.09 2.20
C GLU A 63 4.91 33.26 3.62
N SER A 64 4.93 32.18 4.40
CA SER A 64 5.90 32.02 5.48
C SER A 64 6.59 30.66 5.35
N ASN A 65 7.86 30.79 4.98
CA ASN A 65 8.94 29.82 4.96
C ASN A 65 8.91 28.80 6.13
N TYR A 66 8.76 27.52 5.79
CA TYR A 66 9.25 26.40 6.59
C TYR A 66 10.12 25.54 5.67
N ASP A 67 11.40 25.42 6.01
CA ASP A 67 12.37 24.54 5.37
C ASP A 67 11.98 23.07 5.60
N GLU A 68 11.38 22.43 4.60
CA GLU A 68 11.08 21.00 4.62
C GLU A 68 12.19 20.22 3.91
N GLU A 69 12.91 19.41 4.68
CA GLU A 69 13.95 18.52 4.21
C GLU A 69 13.38 17.51 3.21
N SER A 70 13.60 17.76 1.91
CA SER A 70 13.77 16.80 0.81
C SER A 70 13.09 15.43 1.00
N TYR A 71 11.77 15.40 1.15
CA TYR A 71 11.01 14.21 0.81
C TYR A 71 10.81 14.22 -0.71
N ASP A 72 11.33 13.20 -1.40
CA ASP A 72 11.18 13.08 -2.85
C ASP A 72 9.71 12.78 -3.20
N SER A 73 8.94 13.85 -3.32
CA SER A 73 7.50 13.89 -3.65
C SER A 73 7.17 13.46 -5.09
N SER A 74 8.14 12.93 -5.84
CA SER A 74 7.96 12.55 -7.25
C SER A 74 7.11 11.27 -7.44
N LEU A 75 6.80 10.53 -6.36
CA LEU A 75 5.99 9.31 -6.43
C LEU A 75 4.47 9.52 -6.31
N TYR A 76 4.00 10.71 -5.91
CA TYR A 76 2.57 11.03 -5.80
C TYR A 76 2.16 12.27 -6.61
N SER A 77 3.03 12.77 -7.49
CA SER A 77 2.65 13.84 -8.41
C SER A 77 1.74 13.27 -9.49
N VAL A 78 0.42 13.47 -9.33
CA VAL A 78 -0.55 13.40 -10.43
C VAL A 78 0.02 14.21 -11.58
N PRO A 79 0.26 13.63 -12.77
CA PRO A 79 0.83 14.37 -13.90
C PRO A 79 0.00 15.61 -14.20
N GLY A 80 0.62 16.78 -14.11
CA GLY A 80 0.08 18.00 -14.71
C GLY A 80 -0.10 17.82 -16.23
N PRO A 81 -0.90 18.68 -16.88
CA PRO A 81 -1.31 18.52 -18.28
C PRO A 81 -0.18 18.64 -19.33
N ASN A 82 1.09 18.69 -18.93
CA ASN A 82 2.22 19.08 -19.76
C ASN A 82 3.38 18.06 -19.75
N ASN A 83 3.35 17.04 -18.91
CA ASN A 83 4.20 15.86 -19.03
C ASN A 83 3.42 14.80 -19.81
N LYS A 84 3.53 14.83 -21.13
CA LYS A 84 3.10 13.72 -21.98
C LYS A 84 3.95 12.51 -21.64
N GLN A 85 3.56 11.76 -20.61
CA GLN A 85 3.93 10.35 -20.52
C GLN A 85 3.35 9.72 -21.79
N THR A 86 4.23 9.46 -22.75
CA THR A 86 3.86 8.72 -23.94
C THR A 86 3.59 7.30 -23.47
N LEU A 87 2.32 7.03 -23.15
CA LEU A 87 1.81 5.69 -22.92
C LEU A 87 2.23 4.81 -24.09
N ALA A 88 2.52 3.55 -23.80
CA ALA A 88 2.68 2.56 -24.86
C ALA A 88 1.43 2.57 -25.76
N PRO A 89 1.57 2.25 -27.06
CA PRO A 89 0.40 2.11 -27.93
C PRO A 89 -0.60 1.15 -27.31
N GLU A 90 -1.88 1.54 -27.26
CA GLU A 90 -2.92 0.68 -26.71
C GLU A 90 -3.04 -0.62 -27.53
N PRO A 91 -3.14 -1.79 -26.88
CA PRO A 91 -3.41 -3.05 -27.57
C PRO A 91 -4.72 -2.99 -28.39
N TYR A 92 -5.73 -2.30 -27.86
CA TYR A 92 -7.00 -2.03 -28.52
C TYR A 92 -7.65 -0.75 -27.95
N PRO A 93 -8.58 -0.10 -28.69
CA PRO A 93 -9.19 1.15 -28.25
C PRO A 93 -9.87 1.03 -26.88
N GLY A 94 -9.46 1.88 -25.93
CA GLY A 94 -10.05 1.96 -24.60
C GLY A 94 -9.45 0.98 -23.59
N PHE A 95 -8.35 0.30 -23.93
CA PHE A 95 -7.68 -0.61 -23.01
C PHE A 95 -7.25 0.09 -21.72
N HIS A 96 -6.59 1.26 -21.80
CA HIS A 96 -6.13 1.94 -20.60
C HIS A 96 -7.29 2.45 -19.73
N THR A 97 -8.38 2.92 -20.35
CA THR A 97 -9.60 3.28 -19.62
C THR A 97 -10.15 2.08 -18.86
N GLN A 98 -10.21 0.92 -19.49
CA GLN A 98 -10.70 -0.30 -18.86
C GLN A 98 -9.78 -0.77 -17.71
N VAL A 99 -8.45 -0.65 -17.86
CA VAL A 99 -7.52 -0.91 -16.75
C VAL A 99 -7.81 0.04 -15.57
N GLY A 100 -8.01 1.33 -15.84
CA GLY A 100 -8.38 2.31 -14.82
C GLY A 100 -9.67 1.96 -14.08
N GLU A 101 -10.75 1.69 -14.80
CA GLU A 101 -12.04 1.27 -14.22
C GLU A 101 -11.94 0.00 -13.36
N CYS A 102 -11.03 -0.91 -13.72
CA CYS A 102 -10.78 -2.11 -12.93
C CYS A 102 -10.03 -1.80 -11.63
N LEU A 103 -9.07 -0.87 -11.67
CA LEU A 103 -8.27 -0.48 -10.51
C LEU A 103 -9.06 0.30 -9.46
N GLU A 104 -10.14 1.00 -9.83
CA GLU A 104 -11.03 1.70 -8.87
C GLU A 104 -11.66 0.77 -7.81
N LYS A 105 -11.70 -0.55 -8.05
CA LYS A 105 -12.33 -1.55 -7.18
C LYS A 105 -11.38 -2.22 -6.21
N ILE A 106 -10.09 -1.84 -6.23
CA ILE A 106 -9.07 -2.40 -5.37
C ILE A 106 -8.32 -1.28 -4.66
N SER A 107 -8.11 -1.43 -3.36
CA SER A 107 -7.28 -0.52 -2.57
C SER A 107 -5.79 -0.71 -2.92
N ASP A 108 -5.00 0.35 -2.76
CA ASP A 108 -3.55 0.31 -3.02
C ASP A 108 -2.85 -0.81 -2.23
N ASP A 109 -3.18 -0.96 -0.94
CA ASP A 109 -2.64 -2.00 -0.07
C ASP A 109 -2.89 -3.41 -0.64
N CYS A 110 -4.14 -3.68 -1.04
CA CYS A 110 -4.48 -4.96 -1.65
C CYS A 110 -3.88 -5.12 -3.04
N GLY A 111 -3.76 -4.05 -3.82
CA GLY A 111 -3.07 -4.05 -5.11
C GLY A 111 -1.62 -4.51 -4.97
N VAL A 112 -0.88 -3.96 -4.01
CA VAL A 112 0.51 -4.33 -3.73
C VAL A 112 0.64 -5.78 -3.26
N ILE A 113 -0.22 -6.22 -2.34
CA ILE A 113 -0.21 -7.60 -1.85
C ILE A 113 -0.48 -8.60 -2.97
N ILE A 114 -1.49 -8.34 -3.80
CA ILE A 114 -1.86 -9.19 -4.95
C ILE A 114 -0.75 -9.18 -6.00
N PHE A 115 -0.19 -8.02 -6.32
CA PHE A 115 0.94 -7.90 -7.23
C PHE A 115 2.11 -8.78 -6.76
N ASN A 116 2.54 -8.63 -5.50
CA ASN A 116 3.66 -9.41 -5.00
C ASN A 116 3.36 -10.92 -4.92
N ARG A 117 2.11 -11.31 -4.63
CA ARG A 117 1.68 -12.72 -4.68
C ARG A 117 1.88 -13.32 -6.08
N ILE A 118 1.62 -12.54 -7.12
CA ILE A 118 1.66 -13.01 -8.51
C ILE A 118 3.08 -12.95 -9.08
N PHE A 119 3.75 -11.81 -8.91
CA PHE A 119 4.99 -11.46 -9.62
C PHE A 119 6.27 -11.74 -8.84
N ASP A 120 6.22 -11.89 -7.50
CA ASP A 120 7.38 -12.23 -6.66
C ASP A 120 7.35 -13.70 -6.20
N SER A 121 7.00 -14.61 -7.12
CA SER A 121 6.92 -16.07 -6.91
C SER A 121 6.13 -16.49 -5.66
N GLY A 122 5.08 -15.76 -5.30
CA GLY A 122 4.19 -16.12 -4.19
C GLY A 122 4.75 -15.89 -2.78
N LYS A 123 5.78 -15.04 -2.62
CA LYS A 123 6.40 -14.77 -1.31
C LYS A 123 5.46 -14.19 -0.26
N TYR A 124 4.39 -13.51 -0.68
CA TYR A 124 3.38 -12.99 0.24
C TYR A 124 2.28 -14.04 0.45
N SER A 125 2.09 -14.44 1.71
CA SER A 125 1.10 -15.45 2.11
C SER A 125 -0.22 -14.88 2.60
N ASP A 126 -0.24 -13.60 2.96
CA ASP A 126 -1.31 -13.00 3.75
C ASP A 126 -2.29 -12.27 2.81
N VAL A 127 -2.85 -13.02 1.86
CA VAL A 127 -3.75 -12.49 0.80
C VAL A 127 -5.23 -12.58 1.16
N GLU A 128 -5.56 -13.27 2.25
CA GLU A 128 -6.94 -13.57 2.65
C GLU A 128 -7.79 -12.31 2.83
N GLU A 129 -7.24 -11.27 3.46
CA GLU A 129 -7.91 -9.99 3.69
C GLU A 129 -8.23 -9.25 2.37
N CYS A 130 -7.48 -9.53 1.31
CA CYS A 130 -7.65 -8.92 -0.01
C CYS A 130 -8.50 -9.75 -0.98
N CYS A 131 -8.83 -10.99 -0.62
CA CYS A 131 -9.62 -11.87 -1.47
C CYS A 131 -11.03 -11.32 -1.74
N GLY A 132 -11.64 -10.63 -0.78
CA GLY A 132 -12.94 -9.97 -0.99
C GLY A 132 -12.90 -8.95 -2.13
N GLN A 133 -11.89 -8.07 -2.12
CA GLN A 133 -11.71 -7.06 -3.18
C GLN A 133 -11.41 -7.71 -4.53
N LEU A 134 -10.54 -8.74 -4.56
CA LEU A 134 -10.21 -9.46 -5.79
C LEU A 134 -11.43 -10.12 -6.44
N LEU A 135 -12.31 -10.72 -5.64
CA LEU A 135 -13.52 -11.35 -6.14
C LEU A 135 -14.56 -10.33 -6.62
N ILE A 136 -14.72 -9.21 -5.93
CA ILE A 136 -15.61 -8.09 -6.33
C ILE A 136 -15.12 -7.45 -7.64
N LEU A 137 -13.80 -7.27 -7.77
CA LEU A 137 -13.16 -6.77 -8.99
C LEU A 137 -13.47 -7.69 -10.18
N GLY A 138 -13.48 -9.00 -9.96
CA GLY A 138 -13.96 -9.99 -10.92
C GLY A 138 -12.86 -10.50 -11.87
N ARG A 139 -13.02 -11.73 -12.37
CA ARG A 139 -11.97 -12.44 -13.12
C ARG A 139 -11.53 -11.67 -14.38
N LYS A 140 -12.46 -10.98 -15.03
CA LYS A 140 -12.17 -10.16 -16.21
C LYS A 140 -11.19 -9.04 -15.87
N CYS A 141 -11.49 -8.23 -14.86
CA CYS A 141 -10.61 -7.14 -14.44
C CYS A 141 -9.27 -7.63 -13.92
N HIS A 142 -9.27 -8.75 -13.17
CA HIS A 142 -8.05 -9.38 -12.68
C HIS A 142 -7.10 -9.70 -13.84
N ASN A 143 -7.61 -10.35 -14.89
CA ASN A 143 -6.81 -10.71 -16.05
C ASN A 143 -6.29 -9.49 -16.82
N ILE A 144 -7.13 -8.45 -16.99
CA ILE A 144 -6.74 -7.22 -17.69
C ILE A 144 -5.62 -6.49 -16.94
N ILE A 145 -5.69 -6.42 -15.61
CA ILE A 145 -4.64 -5.80 -14.80
C ILE A 145 -3.34 -6.59 -14.92
N VAL A 146 -3.39 -7.94 -14.83
CA VAL A 146 -2.21 -8.80 -14.97
C VAL A 146 -1.59 -8.66 -16.37
N GLU A 147 -2.41 -8.62 -17.42
CA GLU A 147 -1.96 -8.41 -18.80
C GLU A 147 -1.30 -7.04 -18.98
N SER A 148 -1.97 -5.97 -18.55
CA SER A 148 -1.42 -4.60 -18.60
C SER A 148 -0.10 -4.49 -17.84
N THR A 149 0.03 -5.20 -16.73
CA THR A 149 1.24 -5.20 -15.90
C THR A 149 2.37 -5.98 -16.58
N LEU A 150 2.06 -7.09 -17.26
CA LEU A 150 3.02 -7.87 -18.04
C LEU A 150 3.54 -7.15 -19.30
N ASP A 151 2.80 -6.15 -19.78
CA ASP A 151 3.19 -5.31 -20.90
C ASP A 151 4.01 -4.10 -20.48
N SER A 152 4.12 -3.83 -19.17
CA SER A 152 4.95 -2.76 -18.65
C SER A 152 6.45 -3.03 -18.92
N PRO A 153 7.22 -2.01 -19.33
CA PRO A 153 8.66 -2.15 -19.57
C PRO A 153 9.45 -2.65 -18.36
N GLU A 154 8.98 -2.38 -17.15
CA GLU A 154 9.59 -2.75 -15.88
C GLU A 154 9.54 -4.27 -15.65
N LEU A 155 8.55 -4.95 -16.24
CA LEU A 155 8.39 -6.41 -16.12
C LEU A 155 9.01 -7.19 -17.28
N LYS A 156 9.91 -6.56 -18.06
CA LYS A 156 10.65 -7.27 -19.10
C LYS A 156 11.47 -8.43 -18.53
N GLY A 157 11.28 -9.61 -19.11
CA GLY A 157 12.02 -10.81 -18.75
C GLY A 157 11.40 -11.65 -17.61
N VAL A 158 10.28 -11.23 -17.03
CA VAL A 158 9.53 -12.09 -16.11
C VAL A 158 9.00 -13.32 -16.85
N ASN A 159 8.93 -14.46 -16.15
CA ASN A 159 8.36 -15.68 -16.70
C ASN A 159 6.83 -15.55 -16.77
N LYS A 160 6.30 -15.17 -17.94
CA LYS A 160 4.86 -14.98 -18.16
C LYS A 160 4.03 -16.21 -17.78
N THR A 161 4.54 -17.41 -18.01
CA THR A 161 3.84 -18.66 -17.66
C THR A 161 3.68 -18.79 -16.15
N GLU A 162 4.77 -18.58 -15.39
CA GLU A 162 4.74 -18.63 -13.92
C GLU A 162 3.83 -17.55 -13.34
N VAL A 163 3.84 -16.34 -13.90
CA VAL A 163 2.95 -15.24 -13.51
C VAL A 163 1.48 -15.66 -13.67
N TRP A 164 1.09 -16.23 -14.81
CA TRP A 164 -0.28 -16.70 -15.03
C TRP A 164 -0.65 -17.87 -14.12
N GLU A 165 0.27 -18.81 -13.86
CA GLU A 165 0.05 -19.91 -12.91
C GLU A 165 -0.20 -19.39 -11.48
N ASN A 166 0.60 -18.41 -11.03
CA ASN A 166 0.43 -17.77 -9.72
C ASN A 166 -0.88 -16.98 -9.64
N SER A 167 -1.22 -16.27 -10.72
CA SER A 167 -2.48 -15.52 -10.87
C SER A 167 -3.70 -16.43 -10.75
N ASP A 168 -3.72 -17.55 -11.46
CA ASP A 168 -4.82 -18.53 -11.38
C ASP A 168 -4.89 -19.24 -10.03
N LYS A 169 -3.73 -19.52 -9.42
CA LYS A 169 -3.66 -20.09 -8.08
C LYS A 169 -4.28 -19.15 -7.05
N LEU A 170 -3.90 -17.87 -7.05
CA LEU A 170 -4.46 -16.86 -6.17
C LEU A 170 -5.98 -16.76 -6.36
N TRP A 171 -6.46 -16.71 -7.60
CA TRP A 171 -7.90 -16.65 -7.85
C TRP A 171 -8.65 -17.83 -7.23
N LYS A 172 -8.12 -19.05 -7.38
CA LYS A 172 -8.72 -20.26 -6.80
C LYS A 172 -8.68 -20.25 -5.28
N GLU A 173 -7.57 -19.80 -4.69
CA GLU A 173 -7.44 -19.63 -3.24
C GLU A 173 -8.49 -18.66 -2.72
N CYS A 174 -8.64 -17.49 -3.34
CA CYS A 174 -9.66 -16.52 -2.96
C CYS A 174 -11.09 -17.04 -3.12
N GLY A 175 -11.37 -17.78 -4.20
CA GLY A 175 -12.67 -18.41 -4.38
C GLY A 175 -13.03 -19.45 -3.31
N ALA A 176 -12.04 -20.06 -2.64
CA ALA A 176 -12.27 -20.99 -1.54
C ALA A 176 -12.63 -20.28 -0.22
N TYR A 177 -12.29 -19.00 -0.08
CA TYR A 177 -12.63 -18.18 1.10
C TYR A 177 -14.01 -17.50 0.99
N ALA A 178 -14.60 -17.45 -0.22
CA ALA A 178 -15.96 -16.93 -0.38
C ALA A 178 -16.97 -17.79 0.39
N PRO A 179 -17.76 -17.21 1.32
CA PRO A 179 -18.87 -17.92 1.93
C PRO A 179 -19.84 -18.39 0.85
N LEU A 180 -20.26 -19.66 0.92
CA LEU A 180 -21.35 -20.23 0.12
C LEU A 180 -22.68 -19.53 0.39
#